data_AF-A0A6G1HME9-F1
#
_entry.id   AF-A0A6G1HME9-F1
#
_cell.length_a   1.000
_cell.length_b   1.000
_cell.length_c   1.000
_cell.angle_alpha   90.00
_cell.angle_beta   90.00
_cell.angle_gamma   90.00
#
_symmetry.space_group_name_H-M   'P 1'
#
loop_
_entity.id
_entity.type
_entity.pdbx_description
1 polymer ?
#
loop_
_entity_poly.entity_id
_entity_poly.type
_entity_poly.pdbx_seq_one_letter_code
_entity_poly.pdbx_strand_id
1 'polypeptide(L)'
;MSNTVVSVALTGLALLGALTLFVYFSPSSDLLRWLQRKRYQYEVTFSLYMLTPTEKFIFNSFVFLFSSMIVIAASLYLPEHLSIVLNRAFYYIAGEESGRARPLAM
;
A
#
# COMPACT_ATOMS: atom_id res chain seq x y z
N MET A 1 11.45 52.69 19.89
CA MET A 1 10.30 52.31 19.03
C MET A 1 10.67 52.02 17.58
N SER A 2 11.79 52.51 17.03
CA SER A 2 12.16 52.22 15.64
C SER A 2 12.57 50.74 15.42
N ASN A 3 13.43 50.16 16.27
CA ASN A 3 13.91 48.78 16.07
C ASN A 3 12.84 47.69 16.20
N THR A 4 11.81 47.90 17.03
CA THR A 4 10.73 46.91 17.26
C THR A 4 9.77 46.81 16.06
N VAL A 5 9.56 47.92 15.35
CA VAL A 5 8.73 47.94 14.14
C VAL A 5 9.48 47.27 12.97
N VAL A 6 10.78 47.53 12.86
CA VAL A 6 11.65 46.92 11.85
C VAL A 6 11.75 45.39 12.05
N SER A 7 11.87 44.90 13.29
CA SER A 7 11.94 43.45 13.55
C SER A 7 10.64 42.73 13.19
N VAL A 8 9.47 43.31 13.51
CA VAL A 8 8.17 42.72 13.19
C VAL A 8 7.98 42.64 11.66
N ALA A 9 8.34 43.69 10.93
CA ALA A 9 8.29 43.71 9.47
C ALA A 9 9.21 42.63 8.84
N LEU A 10 10.43 42.48 9.37
CA LEU A 10 11.39 41.48 8.89
C LEU A 10 10.90 40.05 9.15
N THR A 11 10.33 39.79 10.33
CA THR A 11 9.74 38.48 10.65
C THR A 11 8.52 38.17 9.80
N GLY A 12 7.67 39.16 9.50
CA GLY A 12 6.51 38.99 8.62
C GLY A 12 6.93 38.61 7.19
N LEU A 13 7.95 39.27 6.65
CA LEU A 13 8.51 38.93 5.34
C LEU A 13 9.16 37.54 5.33
N ALA A 14 9.87 37.15 6.40
CA ALA A 14 10.45 35.83 6.52
C ALA A 14 9.39 34.72 6.57
N LEU A 15 8.28 34.94 7.28
CA LEU A 15 7.15 34.00 7.35
C LEU A 15 6.44 33.87 6.00
N LEU A 16 6.21 34.99 5.31
CA LEU A 16 5.63 34.97 3.96
C LEU A 16 6.55 34.24 2.97
N GLY A 17 7.87 34.50 3.03
CA GLY A 17 8.86 33.78 2.24
C GLY A 17 8.85 32.27 2.52
N ALA A 18 8.85 31.87 3.79
CA ALA A 18 8.77 30.47 4.19
C ALA A 18 7.47 29.80 3.73
N LEU A 19 6.33 30.51 3.80
CA LEU A 19 5.04 29.99 3.34
C LEU A 19 5.01 29.79 1.83
N THR A 20 5.56 30.72 1.05
CA THR A 20 5.67 30.57 -0.42
C THR A 20 6.57 29.42 -0.83
N LEU A 21 7.72 29.24 -0.15
CA LEU A 21 8.62 28.11 -0.37
C LEU A 21 7.98 26.77 0.03
N PHE A 22 7.24 26.74 1.15
CA PHE A 22 6.53 25.55 1.61
C PHE A 22 5.45 25.11 0.62
N VAL A 23 4.69 26.06 0.05
CA VAL A 23 3.70 25.76 -0.99
C VAL A 23 4.36 25.28 -2.29
N TYR A 24 5.48 25.88 -2.69
CA TYR A 24 6.22 25.46 -3.89
C TYR A 24 6.86 24.07 -3.74
N PHE A 25 7.34 23.74 -2.54
CA PHE A 25 7.88 22.42 -2.23
C PHE A 25 6.79 21.37 -2.02
N SER A 26 5.51 21.75 -1.94
CA SER A 26 4.43 20.81 -1.70
C SER A 26 4.33 19.81 -2.87
N PRO A 27 4.69 18.52 -2.67
CA PRO A 27 4.72 17.51 -3.74
C PRO A 27 3.31 17.00 -4.08
N SER A 28 2.26 17.67 -3.60
CA SER A 28 0.88 17.24 -3.74
C SER A 28 0.43 17.16 -5.20
N SER A 29 1.00 17.97 -6.11
CA SER A 29 0.61 17.96 -7.53
C SER A 29 0.97 16.65 -8.25
N ASP A 30 2.10 16.03 -7.92
CA ASP A 30 2.52 14.76 -8.53
C ASP A 30 1.73 13.57 -8.01
N LEU A 31 1.40 13.56 -6.71
CA LEU A 31 0.51 12.56 -6.12
C LEU A 31 -0.90 12.66 -6.69
N LEU A 32 -1.42 13.87 -6.90
CA LEU A 32 -2.72 14.10 -7.52
C LEU A 32 -2.75 13.62 -8.98
N ARG A 33 -1.69 13.90 -9.75
CA ARG A 33 -1.53 13.40 -11.12
C ARG A 33 -1.43 11.88 -11.18
N TRP A 34 -0.72 11.28 -10.22
CA TRP A 34 -0.63 9.83 -10.08
C TRP A 34 -1.98 9.21 -9.71
N LEU A 35 -2.72 9.80 -8.76
CA LEU A 35 -4.07 9.38 -8.39
C LEU A 35 -5.05 9.50 -9.55
N GLN A 36 -5.00 10.60 -10.31
CA GLN A 36 -5.79 10.77 -11.53
C GLN A 36 -5.50 9.64 -12.51
N ARG A 37 -4.23 9.33 -12.76
CA ARG A 37 -3.85 8.21 -13.65
C ARG A 37 -4.39 6.86 -13.16
N LYS A 38 -4.33 6.60 -11.85
CA LYS A 38 -4.90 5.38 -11.24
C LYS A 38 -6.42 5.31 -11.41
N ARG A 39 -7.12 6.44 -11.29
CA ARG A 39 -8.57 6.54 -11.53
C ARG A 39 -8.93 6.24 -12.99
N TYR A 40 -8.20 6.79 -13.95
CA TYR A 40 -8.43 6.50 -15.39
C TYR A 40 -8.25 5.02 -15.71
N GLN A 41 -7.23 4.38 -15.16
CA GLN A 41 -7.00 2.96 -15.40
C GLN A 41 -8.08 2.08 -14.76
N TYR A 42 -8.61 2.49 -13.61
CA TYR A 42 -9.75 1.84 -12.97
C TYR A 42 -11.02 1.91 -13.84
N GLU A 43 -11.28 3.04 -14.50
CA GLU A 43 -12.41 3.17 -15.44
C GLU A 43 -12.26 2.27 -16.68
N VAL A 44 -11.03 2.13 -17.19
CA VAL A 44 -10.73 1.36 -18.43
C VAL A 44 -10.70 -0.15 -18.19
N THR A 45 -10.03 -0.63 -17.14
CA THR A 45 -9.86 -2.08 -16.91
C THR A 45 -11.11 -2.73 -16.34
N PHE A 46 -11.89 -1.98 -15.57
CA PHE A 46 -13.07 -2.51 -14.89
C PHE A 46 -14.38 -2.27 -15.66
N SER A 47 -14.31 -1.73 -16.90
CA SER A 47 -15.49 -1.28 -17.69
C SER A 47 -16.47 -0.38 -16.93
N LEU A 48 -16.02 0.20 -15.82
CA LEU A 48 -16.87 0.94 -14.87
C LEU A 48 -17.37 2.26 -15.46
N TYR A 49 -16.86 2.69 -16.61
CA TYR A 49 -17.34 3.90 -17.27
C TYR A 49 -18.76 3.74 -17.83
N MET A 50 -19.19 2.51 -18.17
CA MET A 50 -20.52 2.25 -18.74
C MET A 50 -21.62 2.06 -17.69
N LEU A 51 -21.24 1.81 -16.43
CA LEU A 51 -22.21 1.66 -15.34
C LEU A 51 -22.71 3.02 -14.86
N THR A 52 -23.98 3.07 -14.49
CA THR A 52 -24.64 4.23 -13.90
C THR A 52 -23.94 4.59 -12.58
N PRO A 53 -23.79 5.86 -12.19
CA PRO A 53 -23.04 6.25 -10.97
C PRO A 53 -23.49 5.54 -9.69
N THR A 54 -24.77 5.16 -9.60
CA THR A 54 -25.34 4.34 -8.53
C THR A 54 -24.83 2.89 -8.55
N GLU A 55 -24.71 2.29 -9.72
CA GLU A 55 -24.24 0.91 -9.88
C GLU A 55 -22.74 0.77 -9.57
N LYS A 56 -21.93 1.80 -9.86
CA LYS A 56 -20.50 1.82 -9.49
C LYS A 56 -20.30 1.70 -7.98
N PHE A 57 -21.16 2.32 -7.19
CA PHE A 57 -21.10 2.28 -5.73
C PHE A 57 -21.42 0.89 -5.19
N ILE A 58 -22.44 0.24 -5.75
CA ILE A 58 -22.85 -1.12 -5.38
C ILE A 58 -21.74 -2.11 -5.73
N PHE A 59 -21.16 -2.01 -6.92
CA PHE A 59 -20.08 -2.89 -7.36
C PHE A 59 -18.84 -2.77 -6.48
N ASN A 60 -18.38 -1.55 -6.19
CA ASN A 60 -17.22 -1.34 -5.33
C ASN A 60 -17.46 -1.84 -3.90
N SER A 61 -18.69 -1.69 -3.38
CA SER A 61 -19.08 -2.23 -2.08
C SER A 61 -19.05 -3.75 -2.06
N PHE A 62 -19.52 -4.40 -3.14
CA PHE A 62 -19.48 -5.86 -3.27
C PHE A 62 -18.04 -6.39 -3.32
N VAL A 63 -17.17 -5.77 -4.13
CA VAL A 63 -15.74 -6.14 -4.21
C VAL A 63 -15.05 -5.94 -2.87
N PHE A 64 -15.32 -4.84 -2.18
CA PHE A 64 -14.79 -4.59 -0.83
C PHE A 64 -15.21 -5.67 0.15
N LEU A 65 -16.50 -6.03 0.15
CA LEU A 65 -17.04 -7.05 1.04
C LEU A 65 -16.45 -8.43 0.73
N PHE A 66 -16.40 -8.82 -0.55
CA PHE A 66 -15.80 -10.07 -0.99
C PHE A 66 -14.31 -10.15 -0.66
N SER A 67 -13.56 -9.08 -0.91
CA SER A 67 -12.14 -8.98 -0.55
C SER A 67 -11.95 -9.08 0.96
N SER A 68 -12.78 -8.39 1.76
CA SER A 68 -12.72 -8.48 3.22
C SER A 68 -12.97 -9.90 3.72
N MET A 69 -13.92 -10.61 3.11
CA MET A 69 -14.20 -12.00 3.41
C MET A 69 -12.99 -12.89 3.12
N ILE A 70 -12.32 -12.68 1.98
CA ILE A 70 -11.08 -13.38 1.62
C ILE A 70 -9.96 -13.05 2.60
N VAL A 71 -9.76 -11.78 2.96
CA VAL A 71 -8.70 -11.37 3.88
C VAL A 71 -8.89 -11.99 5.25
N ILE A 72 -10.12 -12.04 5.76
CA ILE A 72 -10.44 -12.69 7.04
C ILE A 72 -10.21 -14.20 6.94
N ALA A 73 -10.70 -14.84 5.86
CA ALA A 73 -10.48 -16.27 5.64
C ALA A 73 -8.99 -16.61 5.52
N ALA A 74 -8.23 -15.81 4.77
CA ALA A 74 -6.79 -15.97 4.64
C ALA A 74 -6.09 -15.76 5.99
N SER A 75 -6.40 -14.69 6.72
CA SER A 75 -5.77 -14.42 8.01
C SER A 75 -6.02 -15.53 9.04
N LEU A 76 -7.19 -16.17 8.99
CA LEU A 76 -7.59 -17.20 9.96
C LEU A 76 -7.14 -18.61 9.55
N TYR A 77 -7.29 -19.00 8.28
CA TYR A 77 -6.98 -20.36 7.81
C TYR A 77 -5.58 -20.51 7.20
N LEU A 78 -5.06 -19.48 6.53
CA LEU A 78 -3.75 -19.54 5.88
C LEU A 78 -2.58 -19.85 6.83
N PRO A 79 -2.46 -19.27 8.04
CA PRO A 79 -1.31 -19.59 8.91
C PRO A 79 -1.29 -21.06 9.33
N GLU A 80 -2.45 -21.65 9.63
CA GLU A 80 -2.55 -23.06 9.99
C GLU A 80 -2.15 -23.96 8.81
N HIS A 81 -2.69 -23.69 7.61
CA HIS A 81 -2.33 -24.43 6.40
C HIS A 81 -0.86 -24.27 6.01
N LEU A 82 -0.30 -23.06 6.15
CA LEU A 82 1.12 -22.81 5.88
C LEU A 82 2.01 -23.58 6.85
N SER A 83 1.66 -23.68 8.13
CA SER A 83 2.47 -24.40 9.11
C SER A 83 2.65 -25.88 8.76
N ILE A 84 1.60 -26.54 8.27
CA ILE A 84 1.61 -27.96 7.87
C ILE A 84 2.48 -28.15 6.62
N VAL A 85 2.29 -27.29 5.62
CA VAL A 85 3.04 -27.36 4.35
C VAL A 85 4.53 -27.06 4.61
N LEU A 86 4.83 -26.04 5.43
CA LEU A 86 6.21 -25.67 5.79
C LEU A 86 6.90 -26.76 6.59
N ASN A 87 6.22 -27.43 7.52
CA ASN A 87 6.83 -28.54 8.27
C ASN A 87 7.22 -29.70 7.34
N ARG A 88 6.33 -30.05 6.39
CA ARG A 88 6.62 -31.06 5.36
C ARG A 88 7.74 -30.61 4.41
N ALA A 89 7.71 -29.36 3.96
CA ALA A 89 8.76 -28.81 3.10
C ALA A 89 10.13 -28.79 3.81
N PHE A 90 10.15 -28.39 5.08
CA PHE A 90 11.35 -28.41 5.90
C PHE A 90 11.88 -29.83 6.10
N TYR A 91 11.01 -30.83 6.27
CA TYR A 91 11.42 -32.23 6.32
C TYR A 91 12.11 -32.69 5.03
N TYR A 92 11.61 -32.31 3.84
CA TYR A 92 12.26 -32.67 2.58
C TYR A 92 13.58 -31.93 2.35
N ILE A 93 13.69 -30.68 2.77
CA ILE A 93 14.90 -29.86 2.61
C ILE A 93 15.99 -30.29 3.61
N ALA A 94 15.65 -30.50 4.87
CA ALA A 94 16.61 -30.88 5.92
C ALA A 94 16.91 -32.40 5.94
N GLY A 95 15.98 -33.23 5.46
CA GLY A 95 16.09 -34.69 5.50
C GLY A 95 17.06 -35.30 4.48
N GLU A 96 17.43 -34.57 3.43
CA GLU A 96 18.41 -35.06 2.43
C GLU A 96 19.82 -35.23 3.05
N GLU A 97 20.13 -34.48 4.11
CA GLU A 97 21.40 -34.59 4.85
C GLU A 97 21.50 -35.91 5.63
N SER A 98 20.39 -36.38 6.20
CA SER A 98 20.34 -37.63 6.96
C SER A 98 20.31 -38.89 6.10
N GLY A 99 19.87 -38.81 4.83
CA GLY A 99 19.80 -39.95 3.92
C GLY A 99 21.12 -40.31 3.21
N ARG A 100 22.03 -39.34 3.04
CA ARG A 100 23.35 -39.54 2.41
C ARG A 100 24.39 -40.12 3.40
N ALA A 101 24.09 -40.14 4.70
CA ALA A 101 24.92 -40.71 5.76
C ALA A 101 24.62 -42.19 6.07
N ARG A 102 24.17 -42.97 5.10
CA ARG A 102 24.30 -44.44 5.17
C ARG A 102 25.67 -44.80 4.61
N PRO A 103 26.71 -45.08 5.43
CA PRO A 103 27.89 -45.72 4.91
C PRO A 103 27.46 -47.06 4.33
N LEU A 104 27.92 -47.34 3.12
CA LEU A 104 27.87 -48.67 2.53
C LEU A 104 28.64 -49.61 3.46
N ALA A 105 27.90 -50.25 4.37
CA ALA A 105 28.33 -51.45 5.07
C ALA A 105 27.32 -52.54 4.75
N MET A 106 27.50 -53.13 3.57
CA MET A 106 27.37 -54.56 3.25
C MET A 106 27.73 -54.76 1.78
#